data_AF-A0A395Y2F8-F1
#
_entry.id   AF-A0A395Y2F8-F1
#
_cell.length_a   1.000
_cell.length_b   1.000
_cell.length_c   1.000
_cell.angle_alpha   90.00
_cell.angle_beta   90.00
_cell.angle_gamma   90.00
#
_symmetry.space_group_name_H-M   'P 1'
#
loop_
_entity.id
_entity.type
_entity.pdbx_description
1 polymer ?
#
loop_
_entity_poly.entity_id
_entity_poly.type
_entity_poly.pdbx_seq_one_letter_code
_entity_poly.pdbx_strand_id
1 'polypeptide(L)'
;MFAAAFHTSRHYILFTAMACLCVLLGGPSYAAGADSLFIAGAMYYEPGASGPGWAWTDADHLELNGYTGEAIGADDDLVVTLTGQNTVVETSAPDVDISRCGMEVWGDLTLRRTGSLVATGSQCGIYVSGTLAVDGCKVDARADGAGIADARVAGVIADGLAVRGGGRVVVAGAGS
;
A
#
# COMPACT_ATOMS: atom_id res chain seq x y z
N MET A 1 16.81 -19.50 -58.20
CA MET A 1 17.22 -18.64 -57.07
C MET A 1 16.02 -17.75 -56.75
N PHE A 2 15.34 -17.98 -55.63
CA PHE A 2 14.05 -17.36 -55.32
C PHE A 2 14.22 -15.88 -54.96
N ALA A 3 13.60 -15.00 -55.74
CA ALA A 3 13.42 -13.60 -55.39
C ALA A 3 12.13 -13.48 -54.56
N ALA A 4 12.26 -13.30 -53.24
CA ALA A 4 11.15 -13.00 -52.36
C ALA A 4 10.85 -11.49 -52.44
N ALA A 5 9.79 -11.12 -53.15
CA ALA A 5 9.26 -9.76 -53.13
C ALA A 5 8.51 -9.54 -51.80
N PHE A 6 9.12 -8.81 -50.87
CA PHE A 6 8.45 -8.38 -49.65
C PHE A 6 7.47 -7.25 -49.99
N HIS A 7 6.19 -7.60 -50.10
CA HIS A 7 5.10 -6.65 -50.08
C HIS A 7 4.90 -6.13 -48.65
N THR A 8 5.85 -5.32 -48.16
CA THR A 8 5.69 -4.66 -46.85
C THR A 8 4.68 -3.54 -47.02
N SER A 9 3.42 -3.86 -46.76
CA SER A 9 2.31 -2.90 -46.75
C SER A 9 2.69 -1.67 -45.93
N ARG A 10 2.45 -0.48 -46.48
CA ARG A 10 2.68 0.81 -45.82
C ARG A 10 2.04 0.88 -44.42
N HIS A 11 0.97 0.12 -44.21
CA HIS A 11 0.27 -0.04 -42.93
C HIS A 11 1.11 -0.80 -41.90
N TYR A 12 1.86 -1.81 -42.33
CA TYR A 12 2.75 -2.61 -41.48
C TYR A 12 3.92 -1.77 -40.95
N ILE A 13 4.47 -0.88 -41.79
CA ILE A 13 5.52 0.07 -41.40
C ILE A 13 4.98 1.09 -40.38
N LEU A 14 3.77 1.61 -40.60
CA LEU A 14 3.12 2.53 -39.66
C LEU A 14 2.83 1.89 -38.30
N PHE A 15 2.34 0.64 -38.29
CA PHE A 15 2.08 -0.11 -37.06
C PHE A 15 3.36 -0.35 -36.27
N THR A 16 4.44 -0.75 -36.95
CA THR A 16 5.73 -1.01 -36.34
C THR A 16 6.32 0.28 -35.76
N ALA A 17 6.25 1.39 -36.50
CA ALA A 17 6.72 2.69 -36.05
C ALA A 17 5.94 3.22 -34.83
N MET A 18 4.61 3.04 -34.80
CA MET A 18 3.77 3.42 -33.66
C MET A 18 4.11 2.58 -32.42
N ALA A 19 4.25 1.26 -32.57
CA ALA A 19 4.65 0.38 -31.48
C ALA A 19 6.05 0.74 -30.94
N CYS A 20 7.03 0.99 -31.80
CA CYS A 20 8.36 1.45 -31.39
C CYS A 20 8.32 2.83 -30.71
N LEU A 21 7.46 3.74 -31.17
CA LEU A 21 7.29 5.05 -30.56
C LEU A 21 6.67 4.94 -29.16
N CYS A 22 5.71 4.04 -28.93
CA CYS A 22 5.14 3.76 -27.61
C CYS A 22 6.18 3.22 -26.62
N VAL A 23 7.12 2.38 -27.10
CA VAL A 23 8.23 1.85 -26.29
C VAL A 23 9.29 2.92 -26.00
N LEU A 24 9.61 3.76 -26.99
CA LEU A 24 10.64 4.82 -26.86
C LEU A 24 10.17 6.04 -26.08
N LEU A 25 8.88 6.38 -26.14
CA LEU A 25 8.33 7.53 -25.41
C LEU A 25 8.16 7.25 -23.92
N GLY A 26 8.40 6.01 -23.46
CA GLY A 26 8.07 5.61 -22.11
C GLY A 26 6.60 5.89 -21.87
N GLY A 27 5.72 5.00 -22.35
CA GLY A 27 4.30 5.06 -22.00
C GLY A 27 4.16 5.40 -20.51
N PRO A 28 3.19 6.26 -20.13
CA PRO A 28 3.13 6.85 -18.80
C PRO A 28 3.43 5.75 -17.81
N SER A 29 4.51 5.92 -17.05
CA SER A 29 4.86 4.99 -15.98
C SER A 29 3.71 5.07 -15.00
N TYR A 30 2.66 4.31 -15.27
CA TYR A 30 1.60 4.05 -14.33
C TYR A 30 2.36 3.41 -13.19
N ALA A 31 2.46 4.12 -12.07
CA ALA A 31 2.80 3.43 -10.84
C ALA A 31 1.74 2.33 -10.73
N ALA A 32 2.18 1.07 -10.79
CA ALA A 32 1.29 -0.03 -10.46
C ALA A 32 0.96 0.20 -8.98
N GLY A 33 -0.23 0.73 -8.72
CA GLY A 33 -0.76 0.83 -7.37
C GLY A 33 -1.15 -0.55 -6.87
N ALA A 34 -1.78 -0.60 -5.70
CA ALA A 34 -2.25 -1.86 -5.13
C ALA A 34 -3.20 -2.59 -6.09
N ASP A 35 -2.84 -3.84 -6.44
CA ASP A 35 -3.71 -4.76 -7.19
C ASP A 35 -4.95 -5.15 -6.37
N SER A 36 -4.83 -5.14 -5.04
CA SER A 36 -5.93 -5.41 -4.11
C SER A 36 -5.84 -4.56 -2.83
N LEU A 37 -7.00 -4.27 -2.25
CA LEU A 37 -7.13 -3.60 -0.96
C LEU A 37 -8.02 -4.42 -0.03
N PHE A 38 -7.47 -4.85 1.11
CA PHE A 38 -8.23 -5.31 2.25
C PHE A 38 -8.57 -4.14 3.16
N ILE A 39 -9.84 -3.92 3.46
CA ILE A 39 -10.26 -2.92 4.46
C ILE A 39 -11.64 -3.25 4.99
N ALA A 40 -11.85 -3.03 6.30
CA ALA A 40 -13.13 -3.29 6.97
C ALA A 40 -13.67 -4.73 6.77
N GLY A 41 -12.76 -5.72 6.76
CA GLY A 41 -13.11 -7.13 6.63
C GLY A 41 -13.50 -7.57 5.21
N ALA A 42 -13.16 -6.78 4.19
CA ALA A 42 -13.49 -7.09 2.80
C ALA A 42 -12.30 -6.85 1.87
N MET A 43 -12.17 -7.73 0.86
CA MET A 43 -11.22 -7.59 -0.25
C MET A 43 -11.87 -6.84 -1.42
N TYR A 44 -11.16 -5.84 -1.93
CA TYR A 44 -11.50 -5.06 -3.12
C TYR A 44 -10.40 -5.23 -4.17
N TYR A 45 -10.78 -5.42 -5.43
CA TYR A 45 -9.84 -5.62 -6.55
C TYR A 45 -9.85 -4.46 -7.56
N GLU A 46 -10.77 -3.50 -7.39
CA GLU A 46 -10.86 -2.31 -8.23
C GLU A 46 -11.15 -1.07 -7.37
N PRO A 47 -10.48 0.06 -7.65
CA PRO A 47 -10.75 1.33 -6.98
C PRO A 47 -12.17 1.84 -7.17
N GLY A 48 -12.58 2.80 -6.33
CA GLY A 48 -13.90 3.42 -6.33
C GLY A 48 -14.79 2.96 -5.17
N ALA A 49 -14.35 1.97 -4.39
CA ALA A 49 -15.00 1.58 -3.16
C ALA A 49 -14.78 2.62 -2.05
N SER A 50 -15.78 2.77 -1.17
CA SER A 50 -15.70 3.66 -0.01
C SER A 50 -16.61 3.19 1.12
N GLY A 51 -16.36 3.69 2.30
CA GLY A 51 -17.14 3.40 3.50
C GLY A 51 -16.95 4.47 4.58
N PRO A 52 -17.41 4.21 5.81
CA PRO A 52 -17.27 5.15 6.90
C PRO A 52 -15.80 5.52 7.17
N GLY A 53 -15.45 6.77 6.87
CA GLY A 53 -14.12 7.31 7.11
C GLY A 53 -13.03 6.84 6.15
N TRP A 54 -13.36 6.16 5.05
CA TRP A 54 -12.38 5.73 4.05
C TRP A 54 -12.91 5.77 2.61
N ALA A 55 -12.02 6.01 1.65
CA ALA A 55 -12.31 5.90 0.21
C ALA A 55 -11.07 5.46 -0.56
N TRP A 56 -11.17 4.40 -1.35
CA TRP A 56 -10.10 3.96 -2.26
C TRP A 56 -10.29 4.64 -3.62
N THR A 57 -9.57 5.73 -3.84
CA THR A 57 -9.84 6.67 -4.94
C THR A 57 -9.12 6.32 -6.24
N ASP A 58 -7.98 5.64 -6.13
CA ASP A 58 -7.18 5.11 -7.24
C ASP A 58 -6.41 3.89 -6.74
N ALA A 59 -5.83 3.09 -7.61
CA ALA A 59 -5.15 1.83 -7.26
C ALA A 59 -4.11 2.04 -6.15
N ASP A 60 -3.33 3.11 -6.23
CA ASP A 60 -2.29 3.45 -5.25
C ASP A 60 -2.76 4.41 -4.15
N HIS A 61 -4.01 4.90 -4.16
CA HIS A 61 -4.41 6.02 -3.27
C HIS A 61 -5.66 5.71 -2.45
N LEU A 62 -5.45 5.53 -1.14
CA LEU A 62 -6.47 5.45 -0.11
C LEU A 62 -6.59 6.77 0.67
N GLU A 63 -7.81 7.25 0.90
CA GLU A 63 -8.09 8.37 1.79
C GLU A 63 -8.68 7.86 3.09
N LEU A 64 -8.12 8.26 4.23
CA LEU A 64 -8.69 8.02 5.56
C LEU A 64 -9.06 9.36 6.22
N ASN A 65 -10.31 9.45 6.67
CA ASN A 65 -10.88 10.61 7.33
C ASN A 65 -11.71 10.19 8.54
N GLY A 66 -11.05 10.00 9.67
CA GLY A 66 -11.72 9.51 10.88
C GLY A 66 -12.00 8.01 10.85
N TYR A 67 -11.28 7.23 10.04
CA TYR A 67 -11.46 5.78 9.99
C TYR A 67 -11.18 5.17 11.36
N THR A 68 -12.11 4.38 11.87
CA THR A 68 -11.94 3.60 13.09
C THR A 68 -12.46 2.22 12.79
N GLY A 69 -11.55 1.28 12.52
CA GLY A 69 -11.95 -0.03 12.05
C GLY A 69 -10.86 -1.07 12.12
N GLU A 70 -11.11 -2.13 11.37
CA GLU A 70 -10.26 -3.32 11.31
C GLU A 70 -8.97 -3.06 10.54
N ALA A 71 -8.16 -4.10 10.36
CA ALA A 71 -6.90 -4.02 9.66
C ALA A 71 -7.07 -3.57 8.19
N ILE A 72 -5.99 -3.00 7.65
CA ILE A 72 -5.89 -2.60 6.25
C ILE A 72 -4.72 -3.34 5.62
N GLY A 73 -4.94 -3.95 4.44
CA GLY A 73 -3.94 -4.70 3.68
C GLY A 73 -3.84 -4.22 2.24
N ALA A 74 -2.65 -4.22 1.65
CA ALA A 74 -2.45 -3.99 0.21
C ALA A 74 -1.27 -4.82 -0.33
N ASP A 75 -1.42 -5.37 -1.53
CA ASP A 75 -0.40 -6.24 -2.17
C ASP A 75 0.78 -5.47 -2.79
N ASP A 76 0.59 -4.19 -3.14
CA ASP A 76 1.63 -3.35 -3.74
C ASP A 76 1.72 -1.99 -3.03
N ASP A 77 2.31 -1.01 -3.71
CA ASP A 77 2.52 0.33 -3.19
C ASP A 77 1.19 1.01 -2.83
N LEU A 78 1.17 1.65 -1.65
CA LEU A 78 0.00 2.36 -1.17
C LEU A 78 0.37 3.74 -0.63
N VAL A 79 -0.34 4.76 -1.12
CA VAL A 79 -0.32 6.13 -0.64
C VAL A 79 -1.60 6.39 0.14
N VAL A 80 -1.46 6.64 1.44
CA VAL A 80 -2.58 6.95 2.32
C VAL A 80 -2.59 8.43 2.68
N THR A 81 -3.67 9.10 2.33
CA THR A 81 -3.94 10.48 2.75
C THR A 81 -4.69 10.47 4.07
N LEU A 82 -4.03 10.95 5.13
CA LEU A 82 -4.58 11.00 6.48
C LEU A 82 -5.20 12.37 6.78
N THR A 83 -6.49 12.36 7.06
CA THR A 83 -7.23 13.49 7.63
C THR A 83 -7.90 13.06 8.94
N GLY A 84 -8.02 13.99 9.89
CA GLY A 84 -8.54 13.67 11.22
C GLY A 84 -7.67 12.66 12.00
N GLN A 85 -8.30 11.92 12.91
CA GLN A 85 -7.69 10.86 13.71
C GLN A 85 -8.17 9.50 13.21
N ASN A 86 -7.25 8.64 12.79
CA ASN A 86 -7.58 7.33 12.24
C ASN A 86 -7.00 6.24 13.15
N THR A 87 -7.72 5.14 13.28
CA THR A 87 -7.31 3.95 14.04
C THR A 87 -7.57 2.71 13.20
N VAL A 88 -6.55 1.87 13.09
CA VAL A 88 -6.63 0.53 12.49
C VAL A 88 -6.23 -0.47 13.57
N VAL A 89 -7.08 -1.47 13.78
CA VAL A 89 -6.88 -2.50 14.81
C VAL A 89 -6.90 -3.85 14.13
N GLU A 90 -5.85 -4.63 14.33
CA GLU A 90 -5.88 -6.05 14.02
C GLU A 90 -7.05 -6.69 14.75
N THR A 91 -8.01 -7.17 13.98
CA THR A 91 -9.02 -8.09 14.46
C THR A 91 -8.47 -9.47 14.17
N SER A 92 -8.31 -10.32 15.20
CA SER A 92 -7.79 -11.69 15.09
C SER A 92 -8.71 -12.64 14.32
N ALA A 93 -9.51 -12.10 13.40
CA ALA A 93 -10.18 -12.84 12.35
C ALA A 93 -9.11 -13.70 11.66
N PRO A 94 -9.37 -14.99 11.45
CA PRO A 94 -8.46 -15.90 10.74
C PRO A 94 -8.45 -15.62 9.24
N ASP A 95 -8.38 -14.34 8.86
CA ASP A 95 -8.23 -13.91 7.49
C ASP A 95 -6.78 -14.17 7.08
N VAL A 96 -6.61 -14.88 5.98
CA VAL A 96 -5.43 -15.71 5.71
C VAL A 96 -4.25 -14.89 5.22
N ASP A 97 -4.49 -13.63 4.85
CA ASP A 97 -3.54 -12.83 4.07
C ASP A 97 -3.07 -11.55 4.78
N ILE A 98 -3.53 -11.29 6.01
CA ILE A 98 -2.97 -10.23 6.86
C ILE A 98 -2.17 -10.83 8.02
N SER A 99 -0.84 -10.71 7.97
CA SER A 99 0.08 -10.78 9.11
C SER A 99 -0.55 -10.00 10.24
N ARG A 100 -0.65 -10.58 11.44
CA ARG A 100 -1.42 -10.06 12.59
C ARG A 100 -1.04 -8.64 13.02
N CYS A 101 -1.42 -7.68 12.19
CA CYS A 101 -0.95 -6.31 12.15
C CYS A 101 -2.11 -5.41 11.81
N GLY A 102 -2.10 -4.19 12.36
CA GLY A 102 -3.15 -3.22 12.08
C GLY A 102 -3.10 -2.71 10.63
N MET A 103 -1.91 -2.68 10.03
CA MET A 103 -1.72 -2.31 8.64
C MET A 103 -0.62 -3.15 7.99
N GLU A 104 -0.85 -3.66 6.79
CA GLU A 104 0.11 -4.47 6.04
C GLU A 104 0.17 -4.04 4.57
N VAL A 105 1.36 -3.72 4.10
CA VAL A 105 1.59 -3.30 2.72
C VAL A 105 2.78 -4.07 2.16
N TRP A 106 2.57 -4.80 1.07
CA TRP A 106 3.61 -5.63 0.45
C TRP A 106 4.46 -4.89 -0.58
N GLY A 107 4.23 -3.58 -0.77
CA GLY A 107 5.13 -2.63 -1.43
C GLY A 107 5.63 -1.52 -0.51
N ASP A 108 5.81 -0.32 -1.06
CA ASP A 108 6.09 0.92 -0.32
C ASP A 108 4.80 1.54 0.25
N LEU A 109 4.89 2.08 1.48
CA LEU A 109 3.77 2.76 2.13
C LEU A 109 4.10 4.23 2.38
N THR A 110 3.34 5.13 1.77
CA THR A 110 3.42 6.58 2.06
C THR A 110 2.21 7.06 2.86
N LEU A 111 2.42 7.48 4.10
CA LEU A 111 1.43 8.17 4.93
C LEU A 111 1.65 9.68 4.85
N ARG A 112 0.66 10.42 4.32
CA ARG A 112 0.80 11.87 4.04
C ARG A 112 -0.33 12.72 4.61
N ARG A 113 -0.11 14.04 4.58
CA ARG A 113 -0.97 15.11 5.16
C ARG A 113 -0.90 15.17 6.69
N THR A 114 -1.67 16.05 7.31
CA THR A 114 -1.52 16.45 8.72
C THR A 114 -2.37 15.64 9.71
N GLY A 115 -3.04 14.57 9.26
CA GLY A 115 -3.81 13.68 10.13
C GLY A 115 -2.93 12.78 11.02
N SER A 116 -3.58 11.87 11.74
CA SER A 116 -2.91 10.85 12.53
C SER A 116 -3.41 9.44 12.25
N LEU A 117 -2.54 8.46 12.47
CA LEU A 117 -2.83 7.02 12.43
C LEU A 117 -2.36 6.37 13.73
N VAL A 118 -3.26 5.66 14.39
CA VAL A 118 -2.93 4.68 15.43
C VAL A 118 -3.10 3.30 14.80
N ALA A 119 -2.04 2.49 14.79
CA ALA A 119 -2.07 1.15 14.21
C ALA A 119 -1.66 0.13 15.27
N THR A 120 -2.51 -0.85 15.54
CA THR A 120 -2.26 -1.85 16.58
C THR A 120 -2.46 -3.25 16.05
N GLY A 121 -1.56 -4.17 16.39
CA GLY A 121 -1.77 -5.60 16.16
C GLY A 121 -0.96 -6.47 17.10
N SER A 122 -1.17 -7.78 17.06
CA SER A 122 -0.46 -8.69 17.95
C SER A 122 1.00 -8.95 17.52
N GLN A 123 1.27 -9.06 16.23
CA GLN A 123 2.63 -9.16 15.69
C GLN A 123 3.24 -7.78 15.44
N CYS A 124 2.52 -6.90 14.75
CA CYS A 124 3.00 -5.56 14.47
C CYS A 124 1.91 -4.50 14.41
N GLY A 125 2.25 -3.22 14.58
CA GLY A 125 1.31 -2.14 14.27
C GLY A 125 1.19 -1.96 12.76
N ILE A 126 2.35 -1.85 12.09
CA ILE A 126 2.47 -1.66 10.64
C ILE A 126 3.54 -2.60 10.09
N TYR A 127 3.20 -3.36 9.06
CA TYR A 127 4.14 -4.07 8.20
C TYR A 127 4.25 -3.37 6.85
N VAL A 128 5.47 -3.21 6.35
CA VAL A 128 5.78 -2.73 5.00
C VAL A 128 6.91 -3.58 4.45
N SER A 129 6.77 -4.19 3.27
CA SER A 129 7.90 -4.94 2.69
C SER A 129 9.03 -4.00 2.26
N GLY A 130 8.68 -2.80 1.79
CA GLY A 130 9.60 -1.76 1.36
C GLY A 130 9.77 -0.64 2.39
N THR A 131 9.64 0.60 1.93
CA THR A 131 9.84 1.81 2.72
C THR A 131 8.52 2.34 3.30
N LEU A 132 8.49 2.52 4.62
CA LEU A 132 7.49 3.36 5.27
C LEU A 132 7.91 4.83 5.20
N ALA A 133 7.22 5.63 4.39
CA ALA A 133 7.38 7.07 4.32
C ALA A 133 6.28 7.80 5.12
N VAL A 134 6.68 8.62 6.09
CA VAL A 134 5.80 9.43 6.94
C VAL A 134 6.04 10.91 6.65
N ASP A 135 5.09 11.53 5.95
CA ASP A 135 5.19 12.90 5.44
C ASP A 135 4.14 13.82 6.08
N GLY A 136 4.55 14.51 7.14
CA GLY A 136 3.72 15.52 7.83
C GLY A 136 2.62 14.97 8.75
N CYS A 137 2.43 13.65 8.80
CA CYS A 137 1.44 13.01 9.68
C CYS A 137 2.06 12.48 11.00
N LYS A 138 1.18 12.11 11.94
CA LYS A 138 1.56 11.46 13.20
C LYS A 138 1.16 10.00 13.17
N VAL A 139 2.12 9.12 13.38
CA VAL A 139 1.93 7.67 13.37
C VAL A 139 2.27 7.11 14.74
N ASP A 140 1.39 6.29 15.28
CA ASP A 140 1.58 5.56 16.53
C ASP A 140 1.29 4.08 16.30
N ALA A 141 2.34 3.29 16.16
CA ALA A 141 2.27 1.89 15.78
C ALA A 141 2.68 0.98 16.95
N ARG A 142 1.78 0.10 17.39
CA ARG A 142 2.00 -0.74 18.58
C ARG A 142 1.76 -2.21 18.32
N ALA A 143 2.56 -3.04 18.98
CA ALA A 143 2.38 -4.48 19.02
C ALA A 143 2.38 -5.02 20.45
N ASP A 144 1.46 -5.93 20.77
CA ASP A 144 1.30 -6.48 22.13
C ASP A 144 1.88 -7.90 22.31
N GLY A 145 2.23 -8.60 21.23
CA GLY A 145 2.78 -9.95 21.25
C GLY A 145 1.76 -11.06 21.57
N ALA A 146 0.47 -10.76 21.65
CA ALA A 146 -0.54 -11.72 22.04
C ALA A 146 -0.61 -12.89 21.05
N GLY A 147 -0.40 -14.12 21.56
CA GLY A 147 -0.49 -15.33 20.74
C GLY A 147 0.62 -15.47 19.69
N ILE A 148 1.72 -14.71 19.80
CA ILE A 148 2.90 -14.82 18.94
C ILE A 148 3.96 -15.67 19.66
N ALA A 149 4.34 -16.81 19.08
CA ALA A 149 5.33 -17.72 19.66
C ALA A 149 6.68 -17.71 18.91
N ASP A 150 6.65 -17.63 17.58
CA ASP A 150 7.83 -17.82 16.72
C ASP A 150 8.02 -16.71 15.68
N ALA A 151 7.50 -15.52 15.95
CA ALA A 151 7.64 -14.36 15.05
C ALA A 151 8.15 -13.13 15.81
N ARG A 152 8.72 -12.19 15.05
CA ARG A 152 9.17 -10.90 15.59
C ARG A 152 7.96 -10.06 15.97
N VAL A 153 7.99 -9.49 17.17
CA VAL A 153 7.00 -8.53 17.66
C VAL A 153 7.62 -7.14 17.65
N ALA A 154 7.03 -6.21 16.90
CA ALA A 154 7.52 -4.84 16.79
C ALA A 154 6.41 -3.88 16.39
N GLY A 155 6.44 -2.64 16.89
CA GLY A 155 5.47 -1.62 16.46
C GLY A 155 5.46 -1.41 14.93
N VAL A 156 6.63 -1.43 14.30
CA VAL A 156 6.79 -1.39 12.84
C VAL A 156 7.80 -2.44 12.39
N ILE A 157 7.47 -3.14 11.30
CA ILE A 157 8.38 -4.02 10.55
C ILE A 157 8.45 -3.45 9.13
N ALA A 158 9.61 -2.91 8.73
CA ALA A 158 9.83 -2.34 7.40
C ALA A 158 11.29 -2.42 6.98
N ASP A 159 11.56 -2.50 5.67
CA ASP A 159 12.93 -2.44 5.11
C ASP A 159 13.51 -1.03 5.21
N GLY A 160 12.66 0.00 5.13
CA GLY A 160 13.05 1.40 5.22
C GLY A 160 12.08 2.24 6.05
N LEU A 161 12.60 3.28 6.70
CA LEU A 161 11.80 4.32 7.35
C LEU A 161 12.30 5.71 6.93
N ALA A 162 11.41 6.49 6.33
CA ALA A 162 11.67 7.88 5.95
C ALA A 162 10.66 8.81 6.64
N VAL A 163 11.14 9.76 7.45
CA VAL A 163 10.28 10.73 8.13
C VAL A 163 10.60 12.14 7.64
N ARG A 164 9.60 12.84 7.10
CA ARG A 164 9.75 14.16 6.49
C ARG A 164 8.53 15.05 6.74
N GLY A 165 8.61 16.32 6.34
CA GLY A 165 7.48 17.25 6.42
C GLY A 165 6.98 17.57 7.83
N GLY A 166 7.79 17.33 8.87
CA GLY A 166 7.35 17.45 10.28
C GLY A 166 6.60 16.22 10.80
N GLY A 167 6.65 15.10 10.07
CA GLY A 167 6.09 13.82 10.49
C GLY A 167 6.69 13.30 11.80
N ARG A 168 5.92 12.47 12.50
CA ARG A 168 6.34 11.84 13.76
C ARG A 168 5.90 10.39 13.77
N VAL A 169 6.81 9.51 14.20
CA VAL A 169 6.52 8.09 14.38
C VAL A 169 6.82 7.72 15.83
N VAL A 170 5.86 7.08 16.48
CA VAL A 170 6.00 6.41 17.78
C VAL A 170 5.81 4.92 17.52
N VAL A 171 6.75 4.12 17.98
CA VAL A 171 6.69 2.66 17.84
C VAL A 171 6.86 2.01 19.20
N ALA A 172 6.06 0.98 19.49
CA ALA A 172 6.24 0.14 20.66
C ALA A 172 5.92 -1.32 20.29
N GLY A 173 6.73 -2.27 20.76
CA GLY A 173 6.42 -3.68 20.68
C GLY A 173 6.62 -4.31 22.06
N ALA A 174 5.82 -5.31 22.40
CA ALA A 174 6.16 -6.19 23.51
C ALA A 174 7.53 -6.82 23.21
N GLY A 175 8.46 -6.68 24.16
CA GLY A 175 9.78 -7.31 24.03
C GLY A 175 9.65 -8.83 24.02
N SER A 176 10.34 -9.49 23.09
CA SER A 176 10.57 -10.94 23.11
C SER A 176 11.55 -11.32 24.21
#